data_AF-A0A3C0WK24-F1
#
_entry.id   AF-A0A3C0WK24-F1
#
_cell.length_a   1.000
_cell.length_b   1.000
_cell.length_c   1.000
_cell.angle_alpha   90.00
_cell.angle_beta   90.00
_cell.angle_gamma   90.00
#
_symmetry.space_group_name_H-M   'P 1'
#
loop_
_entity.id
_entity.type
_entity.pdbx_description
1 polymer ?
#
loop_
_entity_poly.entity_id
_entity_poly.type
_entity_poly.pdbx_seq_one_letter_code
_entity_poly.pdbx_strand_id
1 'polypeptide(L)'
;MAEFGQQAIPVLLELTRDSEQQVVMSAVERVSLVKPPTKEIVDRYIELLDSDDWKIQLVTAQATRRLGVQGGRTADQLEVILQDDKNHQLLRDAARKALRSVDPRRTLE
;
A
#
# COMPACT_ATOMS: atom_id res chain seq x y z
N MET A 1 -16.06 1.24 -20.81
CA MET A 1 -15.42 1.85 -19.62
C MET A 1 -14.01 1.29 -19.54
N ALA A 2 -13.04 2.07 -20.05
CA ALA A 2 -11.58 1.96 -19.99
C ALA A 2 -10.88 0.59 -20.19
N GLU A 3 -10.70 0.16 -21.44
CA GLU A 3 -9.70 -0.84 -21.84
C GLU A 3 -8.25 -0.39 -21.55
N PHE A 4 -8.02 0.91 -21.34
CA PHE A 4 -6.73 1.47 -20.89
C PHE A 4 -6.33 1.02 -19.47
N GLY A 5 -7.27 0.50 -18.68
CA GLY A 5 -7.03 0.13 -17.28
C GLY A 5 -6.09 -1.07 -17.10
N GLN A 6 -6.05 -2.02 -18.05
CA GLN A 6 -5.23 -3.23 -17.90
C GLN A 6 -3.82 -3.08 -18.49
N GLN A 7 -3.67 -2.41 -19.63
CA GLN A 7 -2.35 -2.21 -20.26
C GLN A 7 -1.46 -1.24 -19.46
N ALA A 8 -2.05 -0.35 -18.67
CA ALA A 8 -1.31 0.58 -17.81
C ALA A 8 -0.81 -0.07 -16.51
N ILE A 9 -1.37 -1.20 -16.06
CA ILE A 9 -0.96 -1.87 -14.81
C ILE A 9 0.53 -2.23 -14.80
N PRO A 10 1.09 -2.93 -15.82
CA PRO A 10 2.51 -3.30 -15.79
C PRO A 10 3.42 -2.06 -15.76
N VAL A 11 3.11 -1.04 -16.55
CA VAL A 11 3.89 0.22 -16.56
C VAL A 11 3.81 0.92 -15.19
N LEU A 12 2.63 1.00 -14.59
CA LEU A 12 2.46 1.59 -13.27
C LEU A 12 3.21 0.80 -12.19
N LEU A 13 3.21 -0.54 -12.27
CA LEU A 13 4.00 -1.39 -11.37
C LEU A 13 5.50 -1.17 -11.54
N GLU A 14 6.00 -1.01 -12.76
CA GLU A 14 7.40 -0.66 -13.02
C GLU A 14 7.76 0.70 -12.42
N LEU A 15 6.88 1.71 -12.55
CA LEU A 15 7.10 3.02 -11.95
C LEU A 15 7.14 3.01 -10.41
N THR A 16 6.58 1.98 -9.75
CA THR A 16 6.78 1.79 -8.30
C THR A 16 8.18 1.32 -7.91
N ARG A 17 9.04 1.01 -8.87
CA ARG A 17 10.45 0.63 -8.68
C ARG A 17 11.42 1.72 -9.14
N ASP A 18 10.90 2.89 -9.47
CA ASP A 18 11.71 4.02 -9.90
C ASP A 18 12.63 4.52 -8.76
N SER A 19 13.79 5.06 -9.13
CA SER A 19 14.73 5.65 -8.18
C SER A 19 14.19 6.95 -7.57
N GLU A 20 13.30 7.64 -8.28
CA GLU A 20 12.73 8.91 -7.82
C GLU A 20 11.49 8.69 -6.95
N GLN A 21 11.58 9.08 -5.69
CA GLN A 21 10.51 8.89 -4.70
C GLN A 21 9.17 9.48 -5.15
N GLN A 22 9.18 10.63 -5.82
CA GLN A 22 7.97 11.28 -6.33
C GLN A 22 7.28 10.43 -7.41
N VAL A 23 8.06 9.76 -8.26
CA VAL A 23 7.54 8.85 -9.29
C VAL A 23 6.90 7.63 -8.61
N VAL A 24 7.58 7.04 -7.62
CA VAL A 24 7.05 5.90 -6.86
C VAL A 24 5.74 6.27 -6.16
N MET A 25 5.69 7.39 -5.45
CA MET A 25 4.47 7.85 -4.76
C MET A 25 3.30 8.05 -5.73
N SER A 26 3.57 8.71 -6.86
CA SER A 26 2.56 8.95 -7.91
C SER A 26 2.06 7.63 -8.50
N ALA A 27 2.96 6.68 -8.75
CA ALA A 27 2.63 5.36 -9.26
C ALA A 27 1.74 4.59 -8.27
N VAL A 28 2.13 4.57 -6.98
CA VAL A 28 1.33 3.95 -5.91
C VAL A 28 -0.08 4.51 -5.87
N GLU A 29 -0.24 5.84 -5.87
CA GLU A 29 -1.57 6.46 -5.86
C GLU A 29 -2.42 6.05 -7.08
N ARG A 30 -1.83 6.00 -8.27
CA ARG A 30 -2.53 5.60 -9.50
C ARG A 30 -2.91 4.12 -9.48
N VAL A 31 -2.01 3.26 -9.00
CA VAL A 31 -2.29 1.82 -8.81
C VAL A 31 -3.42 1.60 -7.81
N SER A 32 -3.56 2.45 -6.79
CA SER A 32 -4.61 2.35 -5.76
C SER A 32 -6.03 2.50 -6.31
N LEU A 33 -6.17 3.04 -7.52
CA LEU A 33 -7.46 3.23 -8.20
C LEU A 33 -7.87 2.00 -9.02
N VAL A 34 -6.96 1.04 -9.22
CA VAL A 34 -7.23 -0.18 -9.97
C VAL A 34 -8.16 -1.08 -9.16
N LYS A 35 -9.33 -1.38 -9.72
CA LYS A 35 -10.33 -2.25 -9.11
C LYS A 35 -10.89 -3.24 -10.14
N PRO A 36 -10.91 -4.55 -9.85
CA PRO A 36 -10.35 -5.19 -8.65
C PRO A 36 -8.81 -5.20 -8.64
N PRO A 37 -8.16 -5.19 -7.46
CA PRO A 37 -6.71 -5.34 -7.38
C PRO A 37 -6.27 -6.71 -7.87
N THR A 38 -5.22 -6.74 -8.69
CA THR A 38 -4.57 -8.00 -9.09
C THR A 38 -3.62 -8.48 -7.99
N LYS A 39 -3.27 -9.76 -8.01
CA LYS A 39 -2.31 -10.34 -7.08
C LYS A 39 -0.96 -9.61 -7.11
N GLU A 40 -0.45 -9.29 -8.30
CA GLU A 40 0.82 -8.57 -8.47
C GLU A 40 0.81 -7.19 -7.81
N ILE A 41 -0.33 -6.48 -7.87
CA ILE A 41 -0.47 -5.18 -7.19
C ILE A 41 -0.40 -5.36 -5.67
N VAL A 42 -1.07 -6.38 -5.14
CA VAL A 42 -1.07 -6.67 -3.70
C VAL A 42 0.32 -7.06 -3.22
N ASP A 43 1.00 -7.98 -3.93
CA ASP A 43 2.38 -8.38 -3.62
C ASP A 43 3.31 -7.16 -3.66
N ARG A 44 3.17 -6.29 -4.67
CA ARG A 44 4.00 -5.07 -4.77
C ARG A 44 3.76 -4.09 -3.62
N TYR A 45 2.52 -3.93 -3.19
CA TYR A 45 2.19 -3.10 -2.03
C TYR A 45 2.80 -3.64 -0.74
N ILE A 46 2.82 -4.97 -0.57
CA ILE A 46 3.49 -5.60 0.58
C ILE A 46 4.99 -5.29 0.57
N GLU A 47 5.66 -5.39 -0.59
CA GLU A 47 7.08 -5.00 -0.72
C GLU A 47 7.31 -3.52 -0.38
N LEU A 48 6.43 -2.62 -0.82
CA LEU A 48 6.56 -1.18 -0.55
C LEU A 48 6.27 -0.82 0.92
N LEU A 49 5.43 -1.59 1.61
CA LEU A 49 5.23 -1.48 3.05
C LEU A 49 6.48 -1.94 3.83
N ASP A 50 7.32 -2.78 3.25
CA ASP A 50 8.61 -3.22 3.81
C ASP A 50 9.79 -2.31 3.40
N SER A 51 9.53 -1.22 2.67
CA SER A 51 10.58 -0.28 2.25
C SER A 51 11.26 0.40 3.44
N ASP A 52 12.57 0.67 3.32
CA ASP A 52 13.35 1.43 4.30
C ASP A 52 12.92 2.91 4.38
N ASP A 53 12.27 3.42 3.32
CA ASP A 53 11.78 4.79 3.31
C ASP A 53 10.36 4.93 3.89
N TRP A 54 10.28 5.54 5.07
CA TRP A 54 9.03 5.74 5.79
C TRP A 54 7.97 6.55 5.01
N LYS A 55 8.36 7.42 4.06
CA LYS A 55 7.40 8.15 3.22
C LYS A 55 6.76 7.22 2.20
N ILE A 56 7.54 6.29 1.65
CA ILE A 56 7.04 5.24 0.75
C ILE A 56 6.11 4.29 1.51
N GLN A 57 6.47 3.88 2.72
CA GLN A 57 5.59 3.09 3.57
C GLN A 57 4.28 3.85 3.88
N LEU A 58 4.37 5.15 4.18
CA LEU A 58 3.22 5.99 4.51
C LEU A 58 2.22 6.09 3.34
N VAL A 59 2.70 6.45 2.14
CA VAL A 59 1.83 6.56 0.96
C VAL A 59 1.20 5.20 0.62
N THR A 60 1.96 4.11 0.78
CA THR A 60 1.47 2.76 0.49
C THR A 60 0.40 2.33 1.48
N ALA A 61 0.58 2.60 2.78
CA ALA A 61 -0.44 2.34 3.79
C ALA A 61 -1.73 3.12 3.50
N GLN A 62 -1.63 4.40 3.12
CA GLN A 62 -2.79 5.21 2.75
C GLN A 62 -3.48 4.68 1.48
N ALA A 63 -2.70 4.32 0.47
CA ALA A 63 -3.18 3.78 -0.79
C ALA A 63 -3.85 2.42 -0.64
N THR A 64 -3.38 1.58 0.30
CA THR A 64 -3.94 0.25 0.58
C THR A 64 -5.44 0.33 0.91
N ARG A 65 -5.86 1.37 1.65
CA ARG A 65 -7.29 1.62 1.92
C ARG A 65 -8.11 1.86 0.66
N ARG A 66 -7.54 2.60 -0.30
CA ARG A 66 -8.23 2.96 -1.56
C ARG A 66 -8.32 1.77 -2.51
N LEU A 67 -7.24 0.98 -2.55
CA LEU A 67 -7.11 -0.24 -3.35
C LEU A 67 -8.16 -1.29 -2.95
N GLY A 68 -8.56 -1.32 -1.67
CA GLY A 68 -9.59 -2.23 -1.18
C GLY A 68 -9.08 -3.65 -0.99
N VAL A 69 -7.78 -3.81 -0.71
CA VAL A 69 -7.19 -5.11 -0.30
C VAL A 69 -7.87 -5.56 1.00
N GLN A 70 -8.11 -6.87 1.13
CA GLN A 70 -8.76 -7.46 2.29
C GLN A 70 -7.88 -8.56 2.88
N GLY A 71 -7.53 -8.41 4.16
CA GLY A 71 -6.80 -9.37 4.99
C GLY A 71 -5.43 -9.81 4.46
N GLY A 72 -4.95 -10.91 5.05
CA GLY A 72 -3.71 -11.60 4.65
C GLY A 72 -2.43 -10.83 4.97
N ARG A 73 -1.38 -11.06 4.16
CA ARG A 73 -0.04 -10.50 4.38
C ARG A 73 0.00 -8.97 4.45
N THR A 74 -0.93 -8.30 3.78
CA THR A 74 -1.04 -6.84 3.86
C THR A 74 -1.46 -6.40 5.27
N ALA A 75 -2.37 -7.13 5.92
CA ALA A 75 -2.74 -6.85 7.30
C ALA A 75 -1.56 -7.13 8.27
N ASP A 76 -0.85 -8.24 8.07
CA ASP A 76 0.32 -8.59 8.89
C ASP A 76 1.40 -7.49 8.81
N GLN A 77 1.69 -6.97 7.61
CA GLN A 77 2.71 -5.93 7.47
C GLN A 77 2.30 -4.57 8.05
N LEU A 78 1.01 -4.22 7.95
CA LEU A 78 0.49 -3.02 8.60
C LEU A 78 0.52 -3.14 10.14
N GLU A 79 0.35 -4.34 10.68
CA GLU A 79 0.48 -4.62 12.12
C GLU A 79 1.93 -4.45 12.60
N VAL A 80 2.91 -4.98 11.85
CA VAL A 80 4.34 -4.78 12.13
C VAL A 80 4.69 -3.28 12.16
N ILE A 81 4.28 -2.53 11.14
CA ILE A 81 4.52 -1.08 11.06
C ILE A 81 3.94 -0.34 12.26
N LEU A 82 2.74 -0.75 12.69
CA LEU A 82 2.05 -0.12 13.81
C LEU A 82 2.70 -0.42 15.16
N GLN A 83 3.16 -1.66 15.36
CA GLN A 83 3.79 -2.11 16.60
C GLN A 83 5.23 -1.64 16.77
N ASP A 84 5.90 -1.25 15.69
CA ASP A 84 7.25 -0.70 15.78
C ASP A 84 7.23 0.76 16.31
N ASP A 85 7.71 0.95 17.54
CA ASP A 85 7.74 2.26 18.18
C ASP A 85 8.74 3.26 17.58
N LYS A 86 9.71 2.77 16.79
CA LYS A 86 10.69 3.62 16.11
C LYS A 86 10.10 4.27 14.86
N ASN A 87 9.02 3.69 14.32
CA ASN A 87 8.32 4.27 13.18
C ASN A 87 7.70 5.64 13.50
N HIS A 88 7.75 6.49 12.47
CA HIS A 88 7.17 7.83 12.53
C HIS A 88 5.69 7.78 12.93
N GLN A 89 5.26 8.67 13.82
CA GLN A 89 3.88 8.66 14.36
C GLN A 89 2.81 8.70 13.25
N LEU A 90 3.06 9.47 12.19
CA LEU A 90 2.18 9.53 11.01
C LEU A 90 2.05 8.19 10.28
N LEU A 91 3.16 7.44 10.16
CA LEU A 91 3.18 6.13 9.54
C LEU A 91 2.36 5.14 10.36
N ARG A 92 2.57 5.13 11.68
CA ARG A 92 1.78 4.29 12.60
C ARG A 92 0.29 4.61 12.53
N ASP A 93 -0.08 5.88 12.49
CA ASP A 93 -1.49 6.28 12.37
C ASP A 93 -2.11 5.84 11.03
N ALA A 94 -1.37 5.99 9.93
CA ALA A 94 -1.79 5.51 8.61
C ALA A 94 -1.95 3.98 8.59
N ALA A 95 -0.99 3.25 9.17
CA ALA A 95 -1.03 1.80 9.27
C ALA A 95 -2.24 1.31 10.08
N ARG A 96 -2.51 1.93 11.25
CA ARG A 96 -3.72 1.66 12.05
C ARG A 96 -5.01 1.90 11.25
N LYS A 97 -5.08 3.01 10.53
CA LYS A 97 -6.22 3.37 9.68
C LYS A 97 -6.41 2.40 8.52
N ALA A 98 -5.32 1.91 7.96
CA ALA A 98 -5.32 0.94 6.86
C ALA A 98 -5.72 -0.45 7.36
N LEU A 99 -5.16 -0.89 8.48
CA LEU A 99 -5.48 -2.17 9.10
C LEU A 99 -6.98 -2.29 9.40
N ARG A 100 -7.60 -1.25 9.96
CA ARG A 100 -9.07 -1.22 10.18
C ARG A 100 -9.91 -1.39 8.91
N SER A 101 -9.38 -1.02 7.73
CA SER A 101 -10.08 -1.18 6.45
C SER A 101 -9.79 -2.51 5.76
N VAL A 102 -8.57 -3.03 5.93
CA VAL A 102 -8.11 -4.30 5.33
C VAL A 102 -8.59 -5.48 6.15
N ASP A 103 -8.56 -5.38 7.47
CA ASP A 103 -9.04 -6.39 8.40
C ASP A 103 -9.74 -5.73 9.61
N PRO A 104 -11.05 -5.43 9.49
CA PRO A 104 -11.81 -4.83 10.58
C PRO A 104 -12.03 -5.78 11.77
N ARG A 105 -11.69 -7.07 11.67
CA ARG A 105 -11.80 -8.05 12.77
C ARG A 105 -10.54 -8.10 13.61
N ARG A 106 -9.39 -7.77 13.00
CA ARG A 106 -8.12 -7.52 13.65
C ARG A 106 -8.13 -6.10 14.25
N THR A 107 -9.16 -5.80 15.05
CA THR A 107 -9.15 -4.62 15.90
C THR A 107 -8.12 -4.85 16.99
N LEU A 108 -7.08 -4.02 16.98
CA LEU A 108 -6.09 -3.93 18.04
C LEU A 108 -6.83 -3.61 19.35
N GLU A 109 -7.02 -4.64 20.18
CA GLU A 109 -7.41 -4.51 21.58
C GLU A 109 -6.22 -4.01 22.42
#